data_AF-A0AA37LEH9-F1
#
_entry.id   AF-A0AA37LEH9-F1
#
_cell.length_a   1.000
_cell.length_b   1.000
_cell.length_c   1.000
_cell.angle_alpha   90.00
_cell.angle_beta   90.00
_cell.angle_gamma   90.00
#
_symmetry.space_group_name_H-M   'P 1'
#
loop_
_entity.id
_entity.type
_entity.pdbx_description
1 polymer ?
#
loop_
_entity_poly.entity_id
_entity_poly.type
_entity_poly.pdbx_seq_one_letter_code
_entity_poly.pdbx_strand_id
1 'polypeptide(L)'
;MDTPTCPPPRDDREKEILERLVAIRDRLQLLKQDRTTYVRSQDVLPLYEETIEQVRQLNECRSSDRREENRVDRVLESCFQLLSLFFMTIGRNNEAPAAYALTSTIRRLLDHLTEVDLYSAKDLESLSHTLTKLAHNVKSTENEYSPYIITLLSNRLELCEKSLANLRKRLERLEDPLPKTYEKLISILRSMSLANTRSKVGLVLRRM
;
A
#
# COMPACT_ATOMS: atom_id res chain seq x y z
N MET A 1 7.95 -17.16 -10.37
CA MET A 1 8.25 -15.76 -9.98
C MET A 1 9.12 -15.85 -8.75
N ASP A 2 10.42 -15.91 -8.98
CA ASP A 2 11.43 -16.01 -7.94
C ASP A 2 11.34 -14.78 -7.03
N THR A 3 10.93 -15.02 -5.79
CA THR A 3 10.87 -13.99 -4.75
C THR A 3 12.29 -13.45 -4.58
N PRO A 4 12.55 -12.14 -4.75
CA PRO A 4 13.88 -11.58 -4.54
C PRO A 4 14.32 -11.95 -3.13
N THR A 5 15.44 -12.66 -3.02
CA THR A 5 16.03 -13.19 -1.80
C THR A 5 16.26 -12.04 -0.83
N CYS A 6 15.30 -11.79 0.06
CA CYS A 6 15.51 -10.85 1.15
C CYS A 6 16.61 -11.39 2.04
N PRO A 7 17.52 -10.54 2.54
CA PRO A 7 18.50 -10.98 3.50
C PRO A 7 17.78 -11.59 4.72
N PRO A 8 18.24 -12.76 5.22
CA PRO A 8 17.68 -13.36 6.41
C PRO A 8 17.88 -12.43 7.63
N PRO A 9 17.03 -12.53 8.67
CA PRO A 9 17.24 -11.79 9.91
C PRO A 9 18.61 -12.12 10.48
N ARG A 10 19.40 -11.08 10.80
CA ARG A 10 20.79 -11.25 11.25
C ARG A 10 20.88 -11.58 12.75
N ASP A 11 19.93 -11.08 13.55
CA ASP A 11 19.90 -11.28 15.00
C ASP A 11 18.90 -12.37 15.42
N ASP A 12 19.26 -13.17 16.43
CA ASP A 12 18.39 -14.23 16.95
C ASP A 12 17.07 -13.68 17.52
N ARG A 13 17.10 -12.47 18.10
CA ARG A 13 15.88 -11.76 18.54
C ARG A 13 14.98 -11.37 17.37
N GLU A 14 15.55 -10.95 16.23
CA GLU A 14 14.76 -10.66 15.04
C GLU A 14 14.18 -11.92 14.40
N LYS A 15 14.84 -13.08 14.56
CA LYS A 15 14.28 -14.38 14.11
C LYS A 15 13.05 -14.77 14.91
N GLU A 16 13.07 -14.61 16.23
CA GLU A 16 11.89 -14.88 17.08
C GLU A 16 10.71 -13.97 16.72
N ILE A 17 10.98 -12.67 16.50
CA ILE A 17 9.96 -11.71 16.04
C ILE A 17 9.42 -12.12 14.66
N LEU A 18 10.31 -12.53 13.74
CA LEU A 18 9.89 -13.02 12.42
C LEU A 18 8.95 -14.21 12.52
N GLU A 19 9.28 -15.21 13.35
CA GLU A 19 8.45 -16.41 13.53
C GLU A 19 7.06 -16.06 14.05
N ARG A 20 6.98 -15.16 15.04
CA ARG A 20 5.69 -14.66 15.56
C ARG A 20 4.90 -13.90 14.51
N LEU A 21 5.54 -13.00 13.75
CA LEU A 21 4.89 -12.26 12.67
C LEU A 21 4.40 -13.18 11.55
N VAL A 22 5.15 -14.24 11.22
CA VAL A 22 4.72 -15.27 10.27
C VAL A 22 3.49 -16.00 10.78
N ALA A 23 3.46 -16.40 12.05
CA ALA A 23 2.30 -17.05 12.66
C ALA A 23 1.06 -16.13 12.63
N ILE A 24 1.22 -14.84 12.95
CA ILE A 24 0.13 -13.85 12.87
C ILE A 24 -0.37 -13.71 11.42
N ARG A 25 0.55 -13.59 10.45
CA ARG A 25 0.21 -13.51 9.03
C ARG A 25 -0.60 -14.72 8.60
N ASP A 26 -0.19 -15.92 8.99
CA ASP A 26 -0.84 -17.16 8.57
C ASP A 26 -2.26 -17.24 9.18
N ARG A 27 -2.45 -16.81 10.45
CA ARG A 27 -3.79 -16.65 11.06
C ARG A 27 -4.66 -15.65 10.29
N LEU A 28 -4.11 -14.47 9.95
CA LEU A 28 -4.81 -13.47 9.14
C LEU A 28 -5.17 -14.00 7.74
N GLN A 29 -4.31 -14.82 7.13
CA GLN A 29 -4.60 -15.46 5.85
C GLN A 29 -5.69 -16.52 5.96
N LEU A 30 -5.70 -17.32 7.02
CA LEU A 30 -6.77 -18.29 7.28
C LEU A 30 -8.12 -17.58 7.46
N LEU A 31 -8.16 -16.50 8.25
CA LEU A 31 -9.36 -15.68 8.41
C LEU A 31 -9.85 -15.10 7.07
N LYS A 32 -8.93 -14.76 6.16
CA LYS A 32 -9.29 -14.25 4.82
C LYS A 32 -9.84 -15.34 3.92
N GLN A 33 -9.37 -16.58 4.07
CA GLN A 33 -9.79 -17.73 3.27
C GLN A 33 -11.13 -18.30 3.74
N ASP A 34 -11.45 -18.17 5.03
CA ASP A 34 -12.72 -18.60 5.57
C ASP A 34 -13.85 -17.70 5.06
N ARG A 35 -14.57 -18.19 4.05
CA ARG A 35 -15.75 -17.53 3.46
C ARG A 35 -17.05 -17.92 4.15
N THR A 36 -16.99 -18.78 5.17
CA THR A 36 -18.19 -19.32 5.82
C THR A 36 -18.69 -18.44 6.95
N THR A 37 -17.79 -17.66 7.57
CA THR A 37 -18.11 -16.80 8.73
C THR A 37 -17.83 -15.33 8.41
N TYR A 38 -18.73 -14.45 8.85
CA TYR A 38 -18.49 -13.00 8.76
C TYR A 38 -17.40 -12.59 9.75
N VAL A 39 -16.36 -11.90 9.25
CA VAL A 39 -15.24 -11.43 10.08
C VAL A 39 -15.73 -10.34 11.03
N ARG A 40 -15.53 -10.51 12.34
CA ARG A 40 -15.92 -9.53 13.36
C ARG A 40 -14.70 -8.81 13.93
N SER A 41 -14.92 -7.64 14.53
CA SER A 41 -13.87 -6.87 15.19
C SER A 41 -13.13 -7.69 16.26
N GLN A 42 -13.84 -8.58 16.96
CA GLN A 42 -13.26 -9.45 18.00
C GLN A 42 -12.22 -10.44 17.45
N ASP A 43 -12.30 -10.80 16.17
CA ASP A 43 -11.37 -11.74 15.54
C ASP A 43 -10.11 -11.02 15.03
N VAL A 44 -10.21 -9.71 14.75
CA VAL A 44 -9.15 -8.91 14.12
C VAL A 44 -8.34 -8.11 15.14
N LEU A 45 -9.00 -7.56 16.17
CA LEU A 45 -8.35 -6.69 17.14
C LEU A 45 -7.24 -7.37 17.96
N PRO A 46 -7.38 -8.63 18.42
CA PRO A 46 -6.30 -9.32 19.10
C PRO A 46 -5.06 -9.48 18.22
N LEU A 47 -5.25 -9.82 16.94
CA LEU A 47 -4.14 -9.96 15.98
C LEU A 47 -3.47 -8.61 15.68
N TYR A 48 -4.24 -7.53 15.71
CA TYR A 48 -3.69 -6.17 15.61
C TYR A 48 -2.80 -5.85 16.82
N GLU A 49 -3.29 -6.09 18.04
CA GLU A 49 -2.52 -5.84 19.27
C GLU A 49 -1.24 -6.69 19.33
N GLU A 50 -1.33 -7.98 18.98
CA GLU A 50 -0.16 -8.87 18.87
C GLU A 50 0.87 -8.32 17.87
N THR A 51 0.42 -7.79 16.72
CA THR A 51 1.29 -7.20 15.70
C THR A 51 1.98 -5.94 16.23
N ILE A 52 1.26 -5.06 16.93
CA ILE A 52 1.84 -3.85 17.52
C ILE A 52 2.89 -4.18 18.58
N GLU A 53 2.66 -5.21 19.40
CA GLU A 53 3.66 -5.67 20.37
C GLU A 53 4.93 -6.19 19.68
N GLN A 54 4.80 -6.92 18.57
CA GLN A 54 5.97 -7.32 17.77
C GLN A 54 6.72 -6.10 17.19
N VAL A 55 6.00 -5.06 16.76
CA VAL A 55 6.62 -3.80 16.28
C VAL A 55 7.37 -3.10 17.39
N ARG A 56 6.82 -3.05 18.61
CA ARG A 56 7.51 -2.48 19.77
C ARG A 56 8.83 -3.21 20.04
N GLN A 57 8.79 -4.54 20.10
CA GLN A 57 9.98 -5.38 20.30
C GLN A 57 11.01 -5.19 19.17
N LEU A 58 10.55 -5.09 17.92
CA LEU A 58 11.42 -4.85 16.77
C LEU A 58 12.12 -3.49 16.84
N ASN A 59 11.39 -2.43 17.23
CA ASN A 59 11.96 -1.10 17.40
C ASN A 59 12.95 -1.03 18.55
N GLU A 60 12.68 -1.70 19.67
CA GLU A 60 13.62 -1.80 20.79
C GLU A 60 14.92 -2.50 20.35
N CYS A 61 14.82 -3.58 19.58
CA CYS A 61 15.98 -4.28 19.03
C CYS A 61 16.77 -3.42 18.02
N ARG A 62 16.08 -2.60 17.21
CA ARG A 62 16.68 -1.77 16.16
C ARG A 62 17.08 -0.36 16.62
N SER A 63 16.79 0.01 17.85
CA SER A 63 17.04 1.35 18.43
C SER A 63 18.50 1.84 18.32
N SER A 64 19.46 0.93 18.10
CA SER A 64 20.88 1.22 18.00
C SER A 64 21.45 1.24 16.58
N ASP A 65 20.71 0.82 15.55
CA ASP A 65 21.29 0.55 14.23
C ASP A 65 20.29 0.83 13.08
N ARG A 66 20.64 1.75 12.17
CA ARG A 66 19.83 2.05 10.95
C ARG A 66 20.07 0.95 9.92
N ARG A 67 19.35 -0.16 10.06
CA ARG A 67 19.53 -1.35 9.23
C ARG A 67 18.68 -1.32 7.96
N GLU A 68 19.22 -1.91 6.90
CA GLU A 68 18.55 -2.12 5.61
C GLU A 68 17.29 -2.99 5.75
N GLU A 69 16.31 -2.79 4.86
CA GLU A 69 15.07 -3.58 4.81
C GLU A 69 15.37 -5.09 4.73
N ASN A 70 14.81 -5.85 5.66
CA ASN A 70 15.04 -7.28 5.75
C ASN A 70 13.74 -8.09 5.61
N ARG A 71 13.83 -9.42 5.75
CA ARG A 71 12.66 -10.31 5.64
C ARG A 71 11.57 -9.97 6.68
N VAL A 72 11.94 -9.49 7.86
CA VAL A 72 11.00 -9.07 8.91
C VAL A 72 10.14 -7.92 8.42
N ASP A 73 10.74 -6.92 7.78
CA ASP A 73 10.02 -5.76 7.22
C ASP A 73 8.99 -6.18 6.16
N ARG A 74 9.35 -7.13 5.28
CA ARG A 74 8.40 -7.66 4.28
C ARG A 74 7.22 -8.40 4.90
N VAL A 75 7.46 -9.23 5.91
CA VAL A 75 6.38 -9.97 6.58
C VAL A 75 5.50 -8.99 7.36
N LEU A 76 6.12 -8.02 8.04
CA LEU A 76 5.41 -6.98 8.77
C LEU A 76 4.52 -6.15 7.84
N GLU A 77 5.03 -5.75 6.67
CA GLU A 77 4.25 -5.05 5.65
C GLU A 77 3.06 -5.90 5.17
N SER A 78 3.26 -7.21 4.96
CA SER A 78 2.15 -8.12 4.64
C SER A 78 1.11 -8.23 5.75
N CYS A 79 1.51 -8.24 7.02
CA CYS A 79 0.58 -8.26 8.16
C CYS A 79 -0.25 -6.98 8.19
N PHE A 80 0.38 -5.81 8.10
CA PHE A 80 -0.33 -4.53 8.09
C PHE A 80 -1.26 -4.38 6.89
N GLN A 81 -0.87 -4.89 5.72
CA GLN A 81 -1.74 -4.86 4.55
C GLN A 81 -2.98 -5.75 4.74
N LEU A 82 -2.84 -6.93 5.34
CA LEU A 82 -3.99 -7.79 5.67
C LEU A 82 -4.87 -7.16 6.75
N LEU A 83 -4.27 -6.67 7.83
CA LEU A 83 -4.99 -5.98 8.91
C LEU A 83 -5.78 -4.79 8.36
N SER A 84 -5.16 -3.95 7.54
CA SER A 84 -5.82 -2.81 6.91
C SER A 84 -7.06 -3.22 6.11
N LEU A 85 -6.96 -4.28 5.31
CA LEU A 85 -8.11 -4.83 4.61
C LEU A 85 -9.19 -5.31 5.57
N PHE A 86 -8.82 -5.98 6.67
CA PHE A 86 -9.80 -6.41 7.66
C PHE A 86 -10.50 -5.24 8.36
N PHE A 87 -9.75 -4.20 8.77
CA PHE A 87 -10.32 -2.97 9.33
C PHE A 87 -11.33 -2.34 8.35
N MET A 88 -11.04 -2.37 7.05
CA MET A 88 -12.01 -1.92 6.05
C MET A 88 -13.26 -2.81 5.98
N THR A 89 -13.08 -4.15 6.02
CA THR A 89 -14.21 -5.09 5.96
C THR A 89 -15.14 -5.01 7.17
N ILE A 90 -14.62 -4.70 8.36
CA ILE A 90 -15.43 -4.53 9.59
C ILE A 90 -16.03 -3.12 9.71
N GLY A 91 -15.88 -2.27 8.68
CA GLY A 91 -16.47 -0.93 8.62
C GLY A 91 -15.66 0.18 9.29
N ARG A 92 -14.42 -0.10 9.75
CA ARG A 92 -13.53 0.84 10.43
C ARG A 92 -12.62 1.60 9.44
N ASN A 93 -13.22 2.17 8.40
CA ASN A 93 -12.49 2.78 7.26
C ASN A 93 -11.73 4.07 7.58
N ASN A 94 -12.14 4.80 8.62
CA ASN A 94 -11.60 6.12 8.94
C ASN A 94 -10.43 6.07 9.93
N GLU A 95 -9.92 4.87 10.21
CA GLU A 95 -8.89 4.66 11.22
C GLU A 95 -7.52 4.49 10.59
N ALA A 96 -6.47 4.84 11.34
CA ALA A 96 -5.09 4.74 10.87
C ALA A 96 -4.74 3.34 10.29
N PRO A 97 -5.09 2.20 10.93
CA PRO A 97 -4.78 0.88 10.36
C PRO A 97 -5.43 0.64 9.00
N ALA A 98 -6.65 1.15 8.77
CA ALA A 98 -7.35 1.01 7.49
C ALA A 98 -6.67 1.79 6.35
N ALA A 99 -5.96 2.87 6.65
CA ALA A 99 -5.25 3.68 5.65
C ALA A 99 -4.03 2.98 5.05
N TYR A 100 -3.49 1.93 5.68
CA TYR A 100 -2.20 1.34 5.30
C TYR A 100 -2.21 0.70 3.91
N ALA A 101 -3.20 -0.15 3.60
CA ALA A 101 -3.27 -0.86 2.32
C ALA A 101 -3.44 0.12 1.15
N LEU A 102 -4.27 1.15 1.31
CA LEU A 102 -4.45 2.21 0.32
C LEU A 102 -3.16 3.01 0.13
N THR A 103 -2.47 3.39 1.21
CA THR A 103 -1.19 4.11 1.15
C THR A 103 -0.12 3.29 0.42
N SER A 104 0.02 2.00 0.74
CA SER A 104 0.97 1.11 0.05
C SER A 104 0.63 0.94 -1.44
N THR A 105 -0.66 0.87 -1.77
CA THR A 105 -1.12 0.80 -3.18
C THR A 105 -0.80 2.08 -3.94
N ILE A 106 -1.02 3.26 -3.33
CA ILE A 106 -0.69 4.55 -3.93
C ILE A 106 0.81 4.67 -4.14
N ARG A 107 1.65 4.26 -3.18
CA ARG A 107 3.10 4.25 -3.33
C ARG A 107 3.53 3.46 -4.57
N ARG A 108 3.06 2.20 -4.69
CA ARG A 108 3.38 1.34 -5.84
C ARG A 108 2.90 1.94 -7.16
N LEU A 109 1.73 2.57 -7.16
CA LEU A 109 1.23 3.27 -8.34
C LEU A 109 2.14 4.44 -8.72
N LEU A 110 2.55 5.27 -7.75
CA LEU A 110 3.48 6.38 -7.98
C LEU A 110 4.84 5.91 -8.52
N ASP A 111 5.37 4.80 -7.99
CA ASP A 111 6.59 4.17 -8.49
C ASP A 111 6.41 3.76 -9.97
N HIS A 112 5.32 3.08 -10.30
CA HIS A 112 5.01 2.72 -11.69
C HIS A 112 4.79 3.94 -12.61
N LEU A 113 4.14 5.00 -12.14
CA LEU A 113 3.99 6.24 -12.91
C LEU A 113 5.36 6.90 -13.16
N THR A 114 6.29 6.78 -12.21
CA THR A 114 7.66 7.29 -12.32
C THR A 114 8.48 6.47 -13.31
N GLU A 115 8.27 5.15 -13.37
CA GLU A 115 8.98 4.25 -14.29
C GLU A 115 8.49 4.36 -15.74
N VAL A 116 7.18 4.41 -15.94
CA VAL A 116 6.56 4.32 -17.28
C VAL A 116 6.35 5.71 -17.90
N ASP A 117 6.46 6.78 -17.11
CA ASP A 117 6.22 8.17 -17.54
C ASP A 117 4.86 8.36 -18.23
N LEU A 118 3.86 7.57 -17.82
CA LEU A 118 2.51 7.59 -18.39
C LEU A 118 1.49 8.14 -17.39
N TYR A 119 1.46 9.46 -17.23
CA TYR A 119 0.56 10.12 -16.29
C TYR A 119 0.15 11.52 -16.77
N SER A 120 -1.10 11.88 -16.49
CA SER A 120 -1.64 13.22 -16.74
C SER A 120 -1.73 14.03 -15.44
N ALA A 121 -1.89 15.34 -15.56
CA ALA A 121 -2.09 16.24 -14.41
C ALA A 121 -3.30 15.81 -13.55
N LYS A 122 -4.39 15.35 -14.20
CA LYS A 122 -5.61 14.89 -13.54
C LYS A 122 -5.39 13.66 -12.67
N ASP A 123 -4.53 12.73 -13.11
CA ASP A 123 -4.22 11.54 -12.31
C ASP A 123 -3.48 11.95 -11.03
N LEU A 124 -2.49 12.84 -11.14
CA LEU A 124 -1.73 13.35 -9.99
C LEU A 124 -2.59 14.17 -9.02
N GLU A 125 -3.60 14.89 -9.52
CA GLU A 125 -4.58 15.59 -8.70
C GLU A 125 -5.46 14.61 -7.90
N SER A 126 -5.97 13.57 -8.57
CA SER A 126 -6.79 12.54 -7.91
C SER A 126 -6.04 11.79 -6.80
N LEU A 127 -4.75 11.49 -7.03
CA LEU A 127 -3.90 10.84 -6.02
C LEU A 127 -3.62 11.76 -4.83
N SER A 128 -3.36 13.03 -5.08
CA SER A 128 -3.11 14.01 -4.02
C SER A 128 -4.34 14.23 -3.14
N HIS A 129 -5.53 14.30 -3.71
CA HIS A 129 -6.76 14.38 -2.93
C HIS A 129 -6.97 13.13 -2.06
N THR A 130 -6.64 11.95 -2.59
CA THR A 130 -6.71 10.69 -1.84
C THR A 130 -5.69 10.64 -0.70
N LEU A 131 -4.44 11.05 -0.95
CA LEU A 131 -3.39 11.13 0.07
C LEU A 131 -3.75 12.14 1.17
N THR A 132 -4.31 13.29 0.82
CA THR A 132 -4.77 14.31 1.78
C THR A 132 -5.84 13.73 2.72
N LYS A 133 -6.80 12.96 2.18
CA LYS A 133 -7.81 12.28 2.98
C LYS A 133 -7.21 11.24 3.92
N LEU A 134 -6.27 10.43 3.43
CA LEU A 134 -5.59 9.43 4.25
C LEU A 134 -4.78 10.10 5.38
N ALA A 135 -4.06 11.18 5.07
CA ALA A 135 -3.32 11.96 6.06
C ALA A 135 -4.24 12.58 7.12
N HIS A 136 -5.41 13.07 6.72
CA HIS A 136 -6.43 13.55 7.66
C HIS A 136 -6.90 12.42 8.58
N ASN A 137 -7.27 11.25 8.04
CA ASN A 137 -7.74 10.12 8.84
C ASN A 137 -6.70 9.62 9.85
N VAL A 138 -5.42 9.57 9.44
CA VAL A 138 -4.32 9.20 10.34
C VAL A 138 -4.16 10.22 11.46
N LYS A 139 -4.20 11.52 11.16
CA LYS A 139 -4.13 12.59 12.18
C LYS A 139 -5.32 12.58 13.14
N SER A 140 -6.54 12.34 12.65
CA SER A 140 -7.74 12.27 13.49
C SER A 140 -7.70 11.12 14.50
N THR A 141 -6.95 10.06 14.21
CA THR A 141 -6.88 8.86 15.07
C THR A 141 -5.52 8.71 15.79
N GLU A 142 -4.74 9.79 15.83
CA GLU A 142 -3.39 9.81 16.44
C GLU A 142 -3.39 9.47 17.93
N ASN A 143 -4.44 9.85 18.68
CA ASN A 143 -4.55 9.57 20.12
C ASN A 143 -5.09 8.17 20.45
N GLU A 144 -5.72 7.49 19.48
CA GLU A 144 -6.39 6.20 19.70
C GLU A 144 -5.47 5.01 19.41
N TYR A 145 -4.44 5.23 18.60
CA TYR A 145 -3.55 4.20 18.11
C TYR A 145 -2.12 4.35 18.62
N SER A 146 -1.39 3.25 18.60
CA SER A 146 0.01 3.25 19.02
C SER A 146 0.83 4.27 18.21
N PRO A 147 1.73 5.05 18.85
CA PRO A 147 2.54 6.04 18.15
C PRO A 147 3.40 5.42 17.04
N TYR A 148 3.71 4.11 17.14
CA TYR A 148 4.48 3.39 16.13
C TYR A 148 3.75 3.28 14.78
N ILE A 149 2.45 2.97 14.77
CA ILE A 149 1.71 2.86 13.50
C ILE A 149 1.48 4.24 12.89
N ILE A 150 1.21 5.24 13.72
CA ILE A 150 1.01 6.63 13.28
C ILE A 150 2.29 7.18 12.65
N THR A 151 3.42 7.07 13.34
CA THR A 151 4.71 7.54 12.81
C THR A 151 5.10 6.80 11.53
N LEU A 152 4.89 5.49 11.45
CA LEU A 152 5.15 4.71 10.25
C LEU A 152 4.29 5.17 9.07
N LEU A 153 2.98 5.33 9.28
CA LEU A 153 2.06 5.79 8.24
C LEU A 153 2.36 7.22 7.78
N SER A 154 2.63 8.13 8.72
CA SER A 154 3.02 9.50 8.43
C SER A 154 4.28 9.56 7.58
N ASN A 155 5.32 8.81 7.94
CA ASN A 155 6.55 8.71 7.15
C ASN A 155 6.27 8.19 5.73
N ARG A 156 5.41 7.16 5.58
CA ARG A 156 5.04 6.63 4.25
C ARG A 156 4.22 7.61 3.42
N LEU A 157 3.29 8.34 4.04
CA LEU A 157 2.51 9.38 3.38
C LEU A 157 3.40 10.52 2.89
N GLU A 158 4.36 10.97 3.71
CA GLU A 158 5.35 11.97 3.30
C GLU A 158 6.18 11.54 2.09
N LEU A 159 6.59 10.27 2.04
CA LEU A 159 7.30 9.72 0.88
C LEU A 159 6.42 9.73 -0.39
N CYS A 160 5.14 9.39 -0.26
CA CYS A 160 4.20 9.46 -1.38
C CYS A 160 4.01 10.90 -1.87
N GLU A 161 3.84 11.86 -0.96
CA GLU A 161 3.72 13.28 -1.29
C GLU A 161 4.98 13.82 -1.98
N LYS A 162 6.18 13.43 -1.52
CA LYS A 162 7.45 13.79 -2.17
C LYS A 162 7.54 13.22 -3.60
N SER A 163 7.17 11.96 -3.81
CA SER A 163 7.14 11.34 -5.14
C SER A 163 6.15 12.07 -6.06
N LEU A 164 4.96 12.37 -5.54
CA LEU A 164 3.92 13.09 -6.27
C LEU A 164 4.39 14.50 -6.68
N ALA A 165 5.02 15.23 -5.76
CA ALA A 165 5.59 16.55 -6.04
C ALA A 165 6.68 16.48 -7.13
N ASN A 166 7.52 15.44 -7.14
CA ASN A 166 8.50 15.23 -8.19
C ASN A 166 7.84 14.99 -9.56
N LEU A 167 6.82 14.13 -9.63
CA LEU A 167 6.06 13.87 -10.86
C LEU A 167 5.36 15.12 -11.39
N ARG A 168 4.79 15.96 -10.50
CA ARG A 168 4.21 17.26 -10.86
C ARG A 168 5.25 18.20 -11.46
N LYS A 169 6.41 18.34 -10.80
CA LYS A 169 7.51 19.18 -11.29
C LYS A 169 8.02 18.74 -12.66
N ARG A 170 8.00 17.44 -12.95
CA ARG A 170 8.36 16.90 -14.29
C ARG A 170 7.35 17.32 -15.35
N LEU A 171 6.06 17.38 -15.01
CA LEU A 171 4.99 17.77 -15.92
C LEU A 171 4.99 19.30 -16.18
N GLU A 172 5.32 20.10 -15.17
CA GLU A 172 5.46 21.57 -15.28
C GLU A 172 6.59 22.01 -16.23
N ARG A 173 7.56 21.14 -16.53
CA ARG A 173 8.62 21.44 -17.51
C ARG A 173 8.11 21.51 -18.95
N LEU A 174 6.88 21.07 -19.21
CA LEU A 174 6.27 21.12 -20.53
C LEU A 174 5.68 22.52 -20.75
N GLU A 175 6.40 23.37 -21.50
CA GLU A 175 5.89 24.70 -21.89
C GLU A 175 4.77 24.60 -22.94
N ASP A 176 3.92 25.61 -23.04
CA ASP A 176 2.85 25.65 -24.04
C ASP A 176 3.41 25.54 -25.47
N PRO A 177 2.78 24.75 -26.38
CA PRO A 177 1.53 24.00 -26.27
C PRO A 177 1.71 22.50 -25.91
N LEU A 178 2.89 22.09 -25.45
CA LEU A 178 3.24 20.69 -25.21
C LEU A 178 2.31 19.96 -24.22
N PRO A 179 1.79 20.57 -23.13
CA PRO A 179 0.88 19.90 -22.20
C PRO A 179 -0.35 19.32 -22.88
N LYS A 180 -0.97 20.08 -23.79
CA LYS A 180 -2.18 19.63 -24.52
C LYS A 180 -1.89 18.47 -25.47
N THR A 181 -0.69 18.45 -26.06
CA THR A 181 -0.25 17.36 -26.94
C THR A 181 0.07 16.11 -26.13
N TYR A 182 0.77 16.27 -25.00
CA TYR A 182 1.08 15.20 -24.07
C TYR A 182 -0.19 14.54 -23.49
N GLU A 183 -1.19 15.32 -23.09
CA GLU A 183 -2.49 14.78 -22.66
C GLU A 183 -3.19 13.95 -23.75
N LYS A 184 -3.16 14.43 -25.00
CA LYS A 184 -3.71 13.67 -26.14
C LYS A 184 -2.96 12.37 -26.37
N LEU A 185 -1.63 12.39 -26.29
CA LEU A 185 -0.79 11.19 -26.44
C LEU A 185 -1.10 10.16 -25.34
N ILE A 186 -1.24 10.60 -24.08
CA ILE A 186 -1.63 9.72 -22.97
C ILE A 186 -3.01 9.10 -23.22
N SER A 187 -3.97 9.90 -23.68
CA SER A 187 -5.32 9.41 -23.99
C SER A 187 -5.28 8.33 -25.08
N ILE A 188 -4.51 8.57 -26.15
CA ILE A 188 -4.32 7.58 -27.23
C ILE A 188 -3.65 6.33 -26.69
N LEU A 189 -2.57 6.44 -25.92
CA LEU A 189 -1.86 5.28 -25.39
C LEU A 189 -2.75 4.45 -24.45
N ARG A 190 -3.54 5.10 -23.60
CA ARG A 190 -4.55 4.42 -22.75
C ARG A 190 -5.59 3.70 -23.60
N SER A 191 -6.08 4.32 -24.66
CA SER A 191 -7.05 3.70 -25.57
C SER A 191 -6.46 2.48 -26.29
N MET A 192 -5.18 2.54 -26.69
CA MET A 192 -4.47 1.43 -27.31
C MET A 192 -4.27 0.28 -26.32
N SER A 193 -3.80 0.56 -25.10
CA SER A 193 -3.66 -0.45 -24.04
C SER A 193 -5.00 -1.13 -23.71
N LEU A 194 -6.08 -0.35 -23.67
CA LEU A 194 -7.44 -0.87 -23.47
C LEU A 194 -7.90 -1.73 -24.66
N ALA A 195 -7.61 -1.32 -25.89
CA ALA A 195 -7.92 -2.12 -27.09
C ALA A 195 -7.11 -3.43 -27.12
N ASN A 196 -5.84 -3.40 -26.71
CA ASN A 196 -4.97 -4.58 -26.70
C ASN A 196 -5.36 -5.62 -25.63
N THR A 197 -5.94 -5.16 -24.51
CA THR A 197 -6.46 -6.04 -23.45
C THR A 197 -7.86 -6.56 -23.73
N ARG A 198 -8.56 -6.04 -24.75
CA ARG A 198 -9.81 -6.60 -25.28
C ARG A 198 -9.56 -7.80 -26.20
N SER A 199 -8.91 -8.85 -25.71
CA SER A 199 -8.87 -10.12 -26.42
C SER A 199 -10.18 -10.90 -26.19
N LYS A 200 -11.06 -10.90 -27.21
CA LYS A 200 -12.20 -11.81 -27.44
C LYS A 200 -13.29 -11.94 -26.35
N VAL A 201 -14.42 -11.24 -26.53
CA VAL A 201 -15.76 -11.78 -26.21
C VAL A 201 -16.75 -11.28 -27.26
N GLY A 202 -17.27 -12.17 -28.12
CA GLY A 202 -18.54 -11.93 -28.84
C GLY A 202 -18.55 -11.86 -30.37
N LEU A 203 -17.70 -12.57 -31.12
CA LEU A 203 -18.06 -12.97 -32.50
C LEU A 203 -18.81 -14.31 -32.46
N VAL A 204 -20.02 -14.29 -31.92
CA VAL A 204 -21.01 -15.32 -32.25
C VAL A 204 -21.51 -14.96 -33.64
N LEU A 205 -21.05 -15.70 -34.65
CA LEU A 205 -21.78 -15.83 -35.90
C LEU A 205 -23.21 -16.25 -35.57
N ARG A 206 -24.16 -15.31 -35.61
CA ARG A 206 -25.56 -15.65 -35.86
C ARG A 206 -25.64 -16.08 -37.32
N ARG A 207 -25.42 -17.38 -37.55
CA ARG A 207 -26.11 -18.10 -38.61
C ARG A 207 -27.53 -18.35 -38.10
N MET A 208 -28.48 -17.60 -38.66
CA MET A 208 -29.84 -18.03 -38.97
C MET A 208 -30.31 -17.18 -40.13
#